data_AF-A0A699ZVP6-F1
#
_entry.id   AF-A0A699ZVP6-F1
#
_cell.length_a   1.000
_cell.length_b   1.000
_cell.length_c   1.000
_cell.angle_alpha   90.00
_cell.angle_beta   90.00
_cell.angle_gamma   90.00
#
_symmetry.space_group_name_H-M   'P 1'
#
loop_
_entity.id
_entity.type
_entity.pdbx_description
1 polymer ?
#
loop_
_entity_poly.entity_id
_entity_poly.type
_entity_poly.pdbx_seq_one_letter_code
_entity_poly.pdbx_strand_id
1 'polypeptide(L)' 'ERIVIVNGQIDDNTSNLIVAQLLFLESQHPDKPIQMYINSPGGVVTAGLAIYDTMQSWAVSG' A
#
# COMPACT_ATOMS: atom_id res chain seq x y z
N GLU A 1 -12.93 -7.17 -4.23
CA GLU A 1 -11.62 -7.76 -4.60
C GLU A 1 -10.54 -7.10 -3.74
N ARG A 2 -9.50 -7.83 -3.32
CA ARG A 2 -8.44 -7.28 -2.44
C ARG A 2 -7.22 -6.90 -3.28
N ILE A 3 -7.42 -5.93 -4.17
CA ILE A 3 -6.42 -5.51 -5.16
C ILE A 3 -6.14 -4.02 -5.01
N VAL A 4 -4.87 -3.66 -4.92
CA VAL A 4 -4.38 -2.27 -4.95
C VAL A 4 -3.58 -2.10 -6.24
N ILE A 5 -3.90 -1.06 -7.02
CA ILE A 5 -3.19 -0.74 -8.26
C ILE A 5 -2.32 0.49 -8.00
N VAL A 6 -1.02 0.32 -8.20
CA VAL A 6 -0.03 1.38 -8.10
C VAL A 6 0.41 1.72 -9.52
N ASN A 7 -0.07 2.84 -10.04
CA ASN A 7 0.25 3.30 -11.39
C ASN A 7 0.74 4.75 -11.38
N GLY A 8 1.79 5.03 -12.14
CA GLY A 8 2.36 6.37 -12.22
C GLY A 8 3.35 6.68 -11.09
N GLN A 9 3.72 7.94 -10.97
CA GLN A 9 4.74 8.41 -10.03
C GLN A 9 4.27 8.28 -8.57
N ILE A 10 5.19 7.91 -7.67
CA ILE A 10 4.93 7.91 -6.23
C ILE A 10 5.24 9.31 -5.67
N ASP A 11 4.19 9.99 -5.21
CA ASP A 11 4.26 11.23 -4.44
C ASP A 11 3.39 11.11 -3.18
N ASP A 12 3.35 12.16 -2.35
CA ASP A 12 2.63 12.14 -1.08
C ASP A 12 1.13 11.88 -1.27
N ASN A 13 0.52 12.41 -2.33
CA ASN A 13 -0.90 12.20 -2.60
C ASN A 13 -1.18 10.74 -2.96
N THR A 14 -0.43 10.20 -3.92
CA THR A 14 -0.57 8.82 -4.38
C THR A 14 -0.28 7.84 -3.24
N SER A 15 0.75 8.12 -2.44
CA SER A 15 1.06 7.36 -1.23
C SER A 15 -0.09 7.36 -0.23
N ASN A 16 -0.67 8.51 0.08
CA ASN A 16 -1.80 8.60 1.02
C ASN A 16 -3.00 7.78 0.56
N LEU A 17 -3.31 7.78 -0.74
CA LEU A 17 -4.39 6.97 -1.32
C LEU A 17 -4.10 5.47 -1.19
N ILE A 18 -2.87 5.04 -1.49
CA ILE A 18 -2.44 3.63 -1.38
C ILE A 18 -2.50 3.17 0.08
N VAL A 19 -1.95 3.96 1.01
CA VAL A 19 -1.99 3.68 2.45
C VAL A 19 -3.42 3.54 2.95
N ALA A 20 -4.31 4.47 2.58
CA ALA A 20 -5.71 4.39 2.98
C ALA A 20 -6.40 3.13 2.43
N GLN A 21 -6.12 2.75 1.18
CA GLN A 21 -6.69 1.54 0.58
C GLN A 21 -6.18 0.26 1.27
N LEU A 22 -4.89 0.22 1.60
CA LEU A 22 -4.28 -0.89 2.34
C LEU A 22 -4.92 -1.06 3.73
N LEU A 23 -5.01 0.02 4.51
CA LEU A 23 -5.64 0.00 5.83
C LEU A 23 -7.12 -0.40 5.77
N PHE A 24 -7.85 0.10 4.77
CA PHE A 24 -9.24 -0.27 4.56
C PHE A 24 -9.38 -1.77 4.28
N LEU A 25 -8.59 -2.32 3.36
CA LEU A 25 -8.63 -3.75 3.05
C LEU A 25 -8.23 -4.60 4.26
N GLU A 26 -7.19 -4.21 4.99
CA GLU A 26 -6.76 -4.92 6.19
C GLU A 26 -7.86 -4.94 7.26
N SER A 27 -8.54 -3.80 7.49
CA SER A 27 -9.63 -3.72 8.48
C SER A 27 -10.83 -4.64 8.19
N GLN A 28 -11.07 -4.99 6.92
CA GLN A 28 -12.21 -5.83 6.52
C GLN A 28 -11.95 -7.33 6.68
N HIS A 29 -10.76 -7.79 6.29
CA HIS A 29 -10.39 -9.21 6.30
C HIS A 29 -8.87 -9.36 6.51
N PRO A 30 -8.37 -9.22 7.75
CA PRO A 30 -6.92 -9.25 8.04
C PRO A 30 -6.27 -10.61 7.75
N ASP A 31 -7.07 -11.68 7.70
CA ASP A 31 -6.66 -13.05 7.40
C ASP A 31 -6.46 -13.31 5.90
N LYS A 32 -6.83 -12.36 5.03
CA LYS A 32 -6.81 -12.55 3.58
C LYS A 32 -5.71 -11.72 2.91
N PRO A 33 -4.97 -12.30 1.94
CA PRO A 33 -3.91 -11.58 1.24
C PRO A 33 -4.47 -10.38 0.45
N ILE A 34 -3.65 -9.33 0.34
CA ILE A 34 -3.88 -8.19 -0.56
C ILE A 34 -2.91 -8.33 -1.73
N GLN A 35 -3.42 -8.24 -2.96
CA GLN A 35 -2.60 -8.25 -4.16
C GLN A 35 -2.26 -6.82 -4.57
N MET A 36 -1.01 -6.56 -4.92
CA MET A 36 -0.57 -5.27 -5.42
C MET A 36 -0.05 -5.42 -6.86
N TYR A 37 -0.60 -4.63 -7.79
CA TYR A 37 -0.08 -4.52 -9.15
C TYR A 37 0.65 -3.20 -9.29
N ILE A 38 1.95 -3.26 -9.58
CA ILE A 38 2.82 -2.09 -9.57
C ILE A 38 3.36 -1.84 -10.97
N ASN A 39 2.99 -0.68 -11.52
CA ASN A 39 3.54 -0.11 -12.75
C ASN A 39 3.89 1.36 -12.48
N SER A 40 5.01 1.57 -11.82
CA SER A 40 5.46 2.88 -11.37
C SER A 40 6.94 3.08 -11.74
N PRO A 41 7.35 4.28 -12.20
CA PRO A 41 8.76 4.63 -12.35
C PRO A 41 9.45 4.93 -11.01
N GLY A 42 8.76 4.75 -9.88
CA GLY A 42 9.20 5.21 -8.56
C GLY A 42 8.77 6.64 -8.28
N GLY A 43 9.51 7.34 -7.41
CA GLY A 43 9.21 8.71 -7.03
C GLY A 43 9.88 9.13 -5.72
N VAL A 44 9.12 9.80 -4.86
CA VAL A 44 9.61 10.32 -3.57
C VAL A 44 9.87 9.16 -2.61
N VAL A 45 11.11 9.06 -2.11
CA VAL A 45 11.54 7.97 -1.23
C VAL A 45 10.68 7.88 0.03
N THR A 46 10.41 8.99 0.70
CA THR A 46 9.59 9.02 1.93
C THR A 46 8.15 8.60 1.69
N ALA A 47 7.57 8.96 0.54
CA ALA A 47 6.24 8.48 0.13
C ALA A 47 6.24 6.97 -0.12
N GLY A 48 7.29 6.43 -0.76
CA GLY A 48 7.49 4.98 -0.90
C GLY A 48 7.64 4.27 0.45
N LEU A 49 8.37 4.87 1.40
CA LEU A 49 8.53 4.32 2.75
C LEU A 49 7.22 4.29 3.53
N ALA A 50 6.34 5.29 3.38
CA ALA A 50 5.02 5.27 4.02
C ALA A 50 4.18 4.07 3.55
N ILE A 51 4.20 3.75 2.25
CA ILE A 51 3.56 2.55 1.70
C ILE A 51 4.21 1.29 2.29
N TYR A 52 5.54 1.22 2.29
CA TYR A 52 6.29 0.07 2.79
C TYR A 52 6.05 -0.21 4.28
N ASP A 53 6.14 0.80 5.13
CA ASP A 53 5.92 0.67 6.57
C ASP A 53 4.48 0.26 6.88
N THR A 54 3.52 0.79 6.11
CA THR A 54 2.12 0.36 6.19
C THR A 54 2.02 -1.13 5.90
N MET A 55 2.59 -1.63 4.78
CA MET A 55 2.59 -3.06 4.44
C MET A 55 3.20 -3.95 5.52
N GLN A 56 4.27 -3.48 6.19
CA GLN A 56 4.95 -4.26 7.21
C GLN A 56 4.23 -4.26 8.57
N SER A 57 3.42 -3.24 8.87
CA SER A 57 2.83 -3.05 10.19
C SER A 57 2.02 -4.25 10.72
N TRP A 58 1.31 -4.98 9.85
CA TRP A 58 0.57 -6.19 10.22
C TRP A 58 1.31 -7.49 9.88
N ALA A 59 2.29 -7.48 8.98
CA ALA A 59 3.06 -8.66 8.61
C ALA A 59 3.85 -9.28 9.78
N VAL A 60 4.18 -8.46 10.80
CA VAL A 60 4.89 -8.89 12.02
C VAL A 60 3.94 -9.23 13.18
N SER A 61 2.62 -9.07 12.99
CA SER A 61 1.61 -9.27 14.04
C SER A 61 1.02 -10.69 14.05
N GLY A 62 1.52 -11.59 13.20
CA GLY A 62 1.09 -12.99 13.06
C GLY A 62 2.10 -14.00 13.57
#